data_AF-A0A4U0QVD2-F1
#
_entry.id   AF-A0A4U0QVD2-F1
#
_cell.length_a   1.000
_cell.length_b   1.000
_cell.length_c   1.000
_cell.angle_alpha   90.00
_cell.angle_beta   90.00
_cell.angle_gamma   90.00
#
_symmetry.space_group_name_H-M   'P 1'
#
loop_
_entity.id
_entity.type
_entity.pdbx_description
1 polymer ?
#
loop_
_entity_poly.entity_id
_entity_poly.type
_entity_poly.pdbx_seq_one_letter_code
_entity_poly.pdbx_strand_id
1 'polypeptide(L)' 'MPRHAITFAPRLLPTPEAAAYLGVSETMLRGLSIPRKLLGGKRLYDRLMLDEFASSLPSEGDEKGNSCDAVFGD' A
#
# COMPACT_ATOMS: atom_id res chain seq x y z
N MET A 1 12.94 -26.97 9.21
CA MET A 1 12.92 -26.35 7.87
C MET A 1 13.41 -24.90 8.03
N PRO A 2 14.55 -24.52 7.43
CA PRO A 2 14.99 -23.13 7.48
C PRO A 2 13.98 -22.27 6.71
N ARG A 3 13.43 -21.25 7.39
CA ARG A 3 12.56 -20.25 6.79
C ARG A 3 13.45 -19.43 5.85
N HIS A 4 13.30 -19.61 4.53
CA HIS A 4 13.98 -18.73 3.57
C HIS A 4 13.56 -17.29 3.88
N ALA A 5 14.47 -16.51 4.47
CA ALA A 5 14.31 -15.09 4.65
C ALA A 5 14.47 -14.47 3.26
N ILE A 6 13.34 -14.27 2.56
CA ILE A 6 13.36 -13.47 1.35
C ILE A 6 13.73 -12.06 1.81
N THR A 7 14.99 -11.66 1.65
CA THR A 7 15.47 -10.30 1.99
C THR A 7 14.69 -9.24 1.23
N PHE A 8 14.09 -9.60 0.10
CA PHE A 8 13.21 -8.76 -0.69
C PHE A 8 11.75 -9.07 -0.38
N ALA A 9 10.97 -8.06 -0.03
CA ALA A 9 9.53 -8.23 0.13
C ALA A 9 8.93 -8.80 -1.17
N PRO A 10 8.31 -10.00 -1.14
CA PRO A 10 7.70 -10.58 -2.33
C PRO A 10 6.64 -9.63 -2.89
N ARG A 11 6.47 -9.61 -4.22
CA ARG A 11 5.50 -8.71 -4.87
C ARG A 11 4.07 -8.92 -4.37
N LEU A 12 3.72 -10.17 -4.05
CA LEU A 12 2.41 -10.53 -3.54
C LEU A 12 2.52 -10.88 -2.05
N LEU A 13 1.81 -10.13 -1.22
CA LEU A 13 1.84 -10.24 0.24
C LEU A 13 0.52 -10.84 0.76
N PRO A 14 0.55 -11.82 1.68
CA PRO A 14 -0.63 -12.21 2.45
C PRO A 14 -1.06 -11.10 3.41
N THR A 15 -2.31 -11.16 3.90
CA THR A 15 -2.88 -10.14 4.80
C THR A 15 -1.99 -9.68 5.95
N PRO A 16 -1.37 -10.56 6.77
CA PRO A 16 -0.53 -10.12 7.89
C PRO A 16 0.71 -9.34 7.42
N GLU A 17 1.35 -9.75 6.32
CA GLU A 17 2.51 -9.06 5.77
C GLU A 17 2.13 -7.73 5.13
N ALA A 18 1.01 -7.67 4.42
CA ALA A 18 0.48 -6.43 3.85
C ALA A 18 0.10 -5.41 4.94
N ALA A 19 -0.45 -5.87 6.06
CA ALA A 19 -0.80 -5.02 7.18
C ALA A 19 0.45 -4.46 7.86
N ALA A 20 1.46 -5.32 8.09
CA ALA A 20 2.77 -4.91 8.59
C ALA A 20 3.48 -3.91 7.65
N TYR A 21 3.34 -4.10 6.33
CA TYR A 21 3.92 -3.21 5.33
C TYR A 21 3.35 -1.78 5.41
N LEU A 22 2.04 -1.66 5.57
CA LEU A 22 1.36 -0.37 5.73
C LEU A 22 1.43 0.19 7.17
N GLY A 23 1.92 -0.58 8.13
CA GLY A 23 1.95 -0.18 9.55
C GLY A 23 0.56 -0.15 10.22
N VAL A 24 -0.41 -0.91 9.72
CA VAL A 24 -1.79 -0.96 10.23
C VAL A 24 -2.16 -2.36 10.75
N SER A 25 -3.28 -2.48 11.45
CA SER A 25 -3.82 -3.78 11.87
C SER A 25 -4.46 -4.54 10.70
N GLU A 26 -4.52 -5.87 10.80
CA GLU A 26 -5.21 -6.69 9.80
C GLU A 26 -6.70 -6.34 9.65
N THR A 27 -7.35 -5.95 10.74
CA THR A 27 -8.76 -5.56 10.74
C THR A 27 -8.96 -4.25 9.97
N MET A 28 -8.07 -3.28 10.17
CA MET A 28 -8.06 -2.03 9.41
C MET A 28 -7.80 -2.31 7.92
N LEU A 29 -6.77 -3.09 7.59
CA LEU A 29 -6.48 -3.49 6.20
C LEU A 29 -7.68 -4.16 5.52
N ARG A 30 -8.47 -4.96 6.25
CA ARG A 30 -9.65 -5.62 5.70
C ARG A 30 -10.80 -4.66 5.39
N GLY A 31 -10.88 -3.55 6.11
CA GLY A 31 -11.83 -2.46 5.87
C GLY A 31 -11.41 -1.50 4.75
N LEU A 32 -10.13 -1.49 4.37
CA LEU A 32 -9.66 -0.72 3.23
C LEU A 32 -10.12 -1.38 1.92
N SER A 33 -10.60 -0.57 0.98
CA SER A 33 -11.04 -0.99 -0.35
C SER A 33 -9.88 -1.22 -1.32
N ILE A 34 -8.80 -1.87 -0.84
CA ILE A 34 -7.61 -2.18 -1.65
C ILE A 34 -7.88 -3.44 -2.49
N PRO A 35 -7.60 -3.42 -3.81
CA PRO A 35 -7.80 -4.57 -4.67
C PRO A 35 -6.98 -5.80 -4.21
N ARG A 36 -7.66 -6.94 -4.06
CA ARG A 36 -7.03 -8.21 -3.71
C ARG A 36 -6.83 -9.06 -4.96
N LYS A 37 -5.64 -9.61 -5.14
CA LYS A 37 -5.33 -10.60 -6.17
C LYS A 37 -5.68 -12.01 -5.66
N LEU A 38 -6.36 -12.78 -6.51
CA LEU A 38 -6.73 -14.16 -6.23
C LEU A 38 -5.73 -15.10 -6.89
N LEU A 39 -5.05 -15.91 -6.08
CA LEU A 39 -4.17 -16.96 -6.56
C LEU A 39 -4.65 -18.29 -5.95
N GLY A 40 -5.50 -19.00 -6.71
CA GLY A 40 -6.22 -20.17 -6.22
C GLY A 40 -7.13 -19.80 -5.04
N GLY A 41 -6.96 -20.48 -3.90
CA GLY A 41 -7.70 -20.19 -2.66
C GLY A 41 -7.15 -19.04 -1.82
N LYS A 42 -6.01 -18.44 -2.20
CA LYS A 42 -5.36 -17.38 -1.43
C LYS A 42 -5.73 -15.99 -1.95
N ARG A 43 -5.95 -15.07 -1.01
CA ARG A 43 -6.12 -13.64 -1.27
C ARG A 43 -4.82 -12.94 -0.91
N LEU A 44 -4.22 -12.29 -1.90
CA LEU A 44 -2.93 -11.62 -1.79
C LEU A 44 -3.08 -10.14 -2.17
N TYR A 45 -2.22 -9.31 -1.61
CA TYR A 45 -2.10 -7.89 -1.93
C TYR A 45 -0.86 -7.68 -2.80
N ASP A 46 -0.95 -6.83 -3.81
CA ASP A 46 0.22 -6.41 -4.55
C ASP A 46 0.91 -5.26 -3.82
N ARG A 47 2.23 -5.37 -3.61
CA ARG A 47 3.02 -4.31 -2.97
C ARG A 47 2.89 -2.97 -3.70
N LEU A 48 2.86 -2.97 -5.04
CA LEU A 48 2.72 -1.72 -5.81
C LEU A 48 1.38 -1.03 -5.55
N MET A 49 0.30 -1.82 -5.38
CA MET A 49 -1.00 -1.27 -5.01
C MET A 49 -1.02 -0.72 -3.58
N LEU A 50 -0.28 -1.35 -2.66
CA LEU A 50 -0.12 -0.82 -1.30
C LEU A 50 0.67 0.50 -1.32
N ASP A 51 1.72 0.59 -2.14
CA ASP A 51 2.51 1.82 -2.31
C ASP A 51 1.69 2.95 -2.94
N GLU A 52 0.91 2.66 -3.98
CA GLU A 52 -0.02 3.63 -4.60
C GLU A 52 -1.07 4.10 -3.59
N PHE A 53 -1.65 3.19 -2.81
CA PHE A 53 -2.59 3.55 -1.76
C PHE A 53 -1.95 4.46 -0.72
N ALA A 54 -0.77 4.12 -0.21
CA ALA A 54 -0.04 4.95 0.75
C ALA A 54 0.31 6.33 0.18
N SER A 55 0.71 6.39 -1.08
CA SER A 55 1.04 7.65 -1.77
C SER A 55 -0.18 8.53 -2.04
N SER A 56 -1.37 7.93 -2.11
CA SER A 56 -2.63 8.66 -2.31
C SER A 56 -3.22 9.23 -1.02
N LEU A 57 -2.70 8.82 0.15
CA LEU A 57 -3.20 9.31 1.43
C LEU A 57 -2.81 10.78 1.62
N PRO A 58 -3.73 11.63 2.11
CA PRO A 58 -3.42 13.01 2.41
C PRO A 58 -2.40 13.11 3.55
N SER A 59 -1.40 13.97 3.38
CA SER A 59 -0.53 14.42 4.47
C SER A 59 -1.29 15.34 5.42
N GLU A 60 -0.88 15.37 6.68
CA GLU A 60 -1.25 16.50 7.54
C GLU A 60 -0.64 17.80 6.96
N GLY A 61 -1.49 18.79 6.67
CA GLY A 61 -1.09 20.03 5.99
C GLY A 61 -1.21 20.03 4.47
N ASP A 62 -1.67 18.94 3.85
CA ASP A 62 -1.97 18.86 2.42
C ASP A 62 -3.36 19.48 2.10
N GLU A 63 -3.55 20.72 2.52
CA GLU A 63 -4.69 21.54 2.11
C GLU A 63 -4.38 22.16 0.73
N LYS A 64 -4.51 21.37 -0.34
CA LYS A 64 -4.52 21.81 -1.77
C LYS A 64 -3.67 23.06 -2.07
N GLY A 65 -2.35 22.95 -1.94
CA GLY A 65 -1.43 23.93 -2.50
C GLY A 65 -1.04 23.58 -3.94
N ASN A 66 -1.91 23.82 -4.92
CA ASN A 66 -1.54 23.77 -6.35
C ASN A 66 -0.53 24.90 -6.68
N SER A 67 0.71 24.79 -6.21
CA SER A 67 1.71 25.85 -6.38
C SER A 67 2.76 25.55 -7.46
N CYS A 68 2.60 24.49 -8.26
CA CYS A 68 3.33 24.38 -9.52
C CYS A 68 2.59 25.08 -10.68
N ASP A 69 1.26 25.03 -10.73
CA ASP A 69 0.45 25.82 -11.68
C ASP A 69 0.55 27.33 -11.44
N ALA A 70 0.72 27.76 -10.19
CA ALA A 70 0.83 29.18 -9.83
C ALA A 70 2.21 29.81 -10.10
N VAL A 71 3.27 29.00 -10.31
CA VAL A 71 4.66 29.49 -10.47
C VAL A 71 5.08 29.60 -11.95
N PHE A 72 4.40 28.90 -12.87
CA PHE A 72 4.81 28.80 -14.28
C PHE A 72 3.71 29.19 -15.29
N GLY A 73 2.62 29.84 -14.88
CA GLY A 73 1.59 30.37 -15.78
C GLY A 73 1.90 31.80 -16.26
N ASP A 74 2.36 31.89 -17.51
CA ASP A 74 2.64 33.09 -18.37
C ASP A 74 3.29 34.34 -17.75
#